data_AF-A0A091C3B3-F1
#
_entry.id   AF-A0A091C3B3-F1
#
_cell.length_a   1.000
_cell.length_b   1.000
_cell.length_c   1.000
_cell.angle_alpha   90.00
_cell.angle_beta   90.00
_cell.angle_gamma   90.00
#
_symmetry.space_group_name_H-M   'P 1'
#
loop_
_entity.id
_entity.type
_entity.pdbx_description
1 polymer ?
#
loop_
_entity_poly.entity_id
_entity_poly.type
_entity_poly.pdbx_seq_one_letter_code
_entity_poly.pdbx_strand_id
1 'polypeptide(L)'
;MLTQLFIENLTIASILIAGIGLITAIMLNEQILPYISWLAGAVVGAFIMFSNSAYHMDNNMRGFSNADFHTFNSTLLTEWSELYVKHNALLLVLFSTAMYLLSKNKSLEKLLLFFIPSGYFMLRYLFNISWQQQSIVVLVFELLLIINFLGTLIVVISQSQIPFSSKRRSFSYIIISLLLIAPFLIVRPYGPRNILTSYVFLGLALFELLRYTKIDFTSRWSKKIALILVACLTLFFLDLHGINKFEDSQRIAQLKQEVNSGEEEVELKRLPYEFIGHDLTPPDGSVQGDRQKMHHNISLDTRFNIVNYHDSSLDRLLENEQ
;
A
#
# COMPACT_ATOMS: atom_id res chain seq x y z
N MET A 1 11.96 17.30 16.40
CA MET A 1 12.27 16.85 15.03
C MET A 1 11.37 17.61 14.07
N LEU A 2 11.94 18.28 13.07
CA LEU A 2 11.19 18.90 11.96
C LEU A 2 11.09 17.85 10.86
N THR A 3 9.94 17.18 10.75
CA THR A 3 9.69 16.20 9.68
C THR A 3 8.52 16.69 8.84
N GLN A 4 8.77 16.92 7.54
CA GLN A 4 7.74 17.21 6.54
C GLN A 4 7.72 16.07 5.53
N LEU A 5 6.53 15.54 5.26
CA LEU A 5 6.28 14.49 4.28
C LEU A 5 5.47 15.12 3.15
N PHE A 6 5.95 15.05 1.90
CA PHE A 6 5.30 15.69 0.74
C PHE A 6 4.19 14.82 0.13
N ILE A 7 3.29 14.29 0.96
CA ILE A 7 2.13 13.50 0.52
C ILE A 7 0.93 13.87 1.39
N GLU A 8 -0.22 14.15 0.78
CA GLU A 8 -1.38 14.82 1.41
C GLU A 8 -1.84 14.09 2.67
N ASN A 9 -2.02 12.78 2.58
CA ASN A 9 -2.48 11.96 3.69
C ASN A 9 -1.44 11.84 4.81
N LEU A 10 -0.14 11.80 4.47
CA LEU A 10 0.94 11.78 5.45
C LEU A 10 1.04 13.12 6.18
N THR A 11 0.83 14.24 5.50
CA THR A 11 0.83 15.59 6.09
C THR A 11 -0.30 15.73 7.11
N ILE A 12 -1.54 15.37 6.73
CA ILE A 12 -2.69 15.40 7.63
C ILE A 12 -2.48 14.45 8.80
N ALA A 13 -2.05 13.22 8.54
CA ALA A 13 -1.76 12.25 9.59
C ALA A 13 -0.67 12.75 10.54
N SER A 14 0.37 13.42 10.05
CA SER A 14 1.45 13.95 10.90
C SER A 14 0.93 14.96 11.92
N ILE A 15 0.02 15.87 11.52
CA ILE A 15 -0.64 16.81 12.43
C ILE A 15 -1.46 16.04 13.47
N LEU A 16 -2.27 15.08 13.04
CA LEU A 16 -3.13 14.29 13.94
C LEU A 16 -2.30 13.49 14.96
N ILE A 17 -1.22 12.84 14.52
CA ILE A 17 -0.35 12.04 15.39
C ILE A 17 0.39 12.96 16.37
N ALA A 18 0.87 14.12 15.92
CA ALA A 18 1.51 15.11 16.81
C ALA A 18 0.52 15.62 17.87
N GLY A 19 -0.73 15.90 17.48
CA GLY A 19 -1.79 16.31 18.40
C GLY A 19 -2.17 15.24 19.42
N ILE A 20 -2.41 14.00 18.97
CA ILE A 20 -2.70 12.86 19.86
C ILE A 20 -1.51 12.57 20.78
N GLY A 21 -0.29 12.65 20.25
CA GLY A 21 0.94 12.51 21.03
C GLY A 21 1.06 13.56 22.13
N LEU A 22 0.76 14.82 21.82
CA LEU A 22 0.74 15.91 22.79
C LEU A 22 -0.29 15.69 23.90
N ILE A 23 -1.53 15.32 23.54
CA ILE A 23 -2.60 15.01 24.51
C ILE A 23 -2.16 13.85 25.42
N THR A 24 -1.59 12.79 24.83
CA THR A 24 -1.11 11.62 25.57
C THR A 24 0.03 11.99 26.52
N ALA A 25 0.97 12.83 26.08
CA ALA A 25 2.08 13.30 26.91
C ALA A 25 1.58 14.14 28.10
N ILE A 26 0.56 14.98 27.90
CA ILE A 26 -0.07 15.73 28.98
C ILE A 26 -0.74 14.78 29.98
N MET A 27 -1.54 13.82 29.51
CA MET A 27 -2.25 12.86 30.37
C MET A 27 -1.32 11.95 31.17
N LEU A 28 -0.16 11.60 30.60
CA LEU A 28 0.83 10.72 31.23
C LEU A 28 1.94 11.50 31.96
N ASN A 29 1.86 12.83 32.00
CA ASN A 29 2.85 13.72 32.60
C ASN A 29 4.29 13.49 32.04
N GLU A 30 4.38 13.27 30.73
CA GLU A 30 5.63 13.12 29.97
C GLU A 30 6.10 14.47 29.38
N GLN A 31 7.29 14.49 28.75
CA GLN A 31 7.83 15.70 28.13
C GLN A 31 6.98 16.16 26.93
N ILE A 32 6.36 17.34 27.04
CA ILE A 32 5.47 17.90 26.01
C ILE A 32 6.21 18.67 24.91
N LEU A 33 7.39 19.22 25.20
CA LEU A 33 8.12 20.12 24.28
C LEU A 33 8.44 19.49 22.91
N PRO A 34 8.84 18.20 22.82
CA PRO A 34 9.05 17.54 21.53
C PRO A 34 7.78 17.49 20.67
N TYR A 35 6.63 17.26 21.29
CA TYR A 35 5.33 17.18 20.59
C TYR A 35 4.85 18.56 20.14
N ILE A 36 5.04 19.60 20.96
CA ILE A 36 4.75 20.99 20.56
C ILE A 36 5.62 21.38 19.36
N SER A 37 6.92 21.09 19.42
CA SER A 37 7.85 21.39 18.32
C SER A 37 7.48 20.62 17.04
N TRP A 38 7.08 19.35 17.17
CA TRP A 38 6.62 18.55 16.05
C TRP A 38 5.31 19.09 15.46
N LEU A 39 4.32 19.40 16.30
CA LEU A 39 3.04 19.94 15.86
C LEU A 39 3.22 21.27 15.13
N ALA A 40 4.04 22.18 15.67
CA ALA A 40 4.37 23.45 15.02
C ALA A 40 5.00 23.22 13.65
N GLY A 41 5.99 22.32 13.55
CA GLY A 41 6.62 21.96 12.28
C GLY A 41 5.65 21.34 11.28
N ALA A 42 4.76 20.45 11.73
CA ALA A 42 3.76 19.79 10.89
C ALA A 42 2.72 20.78 10.35
N VAL A 43 2.25 21.72 11.18
CA VAL A 43 1.31 22.77 10.77
C VAL A 43 1.96 23.72 9.76
N VAL A 44 3.19 24.17 10.00
CA VAL A 44 3.92 25.02 9.03
C VAL A 44 4.16 24.26 7.72
N GLY A 45 4.57 23.00 7.78
CA GLY A 45 4.76 22.16 6.58
C GLY A 45 3.46 21.96 5.79
N ALA A 46 2.35 21.74 6.48
CA ALA A 46 1.03 21.64 5.86
C ALA A 46 0.61 22.95 5.21
N PHE A 47 0.81 24.09 5.89
CA PHE A 47 0.53 25.40 5.33
C PHE A 47 1.33 25.64 4.03
N ILE A 48 2.64 25.36 4.02
CA ILE A 48 3.49 25.49 2.83
C ILE A 48 2.99 24.58 1.70
N MET A 49 2.68 23.32 2.00
CA MET A 49 2.21 22.35 1.02
C MET A 49 0.89 22.78 0.38
N PHE A 50 -0.11 23.09 1.20
CA PHE A 50 -1.44 23.45 0.72
C PHE A 50 -1.53 24.87 0.17
N SER A 51 -0.54 25.73 0.40
CA SER A 51 -0.43 27.04 -0.29
C SER A 51 -0.13 26.92 -1.78
N ASN A 52 0.24 25.75 -2.29
CA ASN A 52 0.48 25.54 -3.71
C ASN A 52 -0.81 25.76 -4.52
N SER A 53 -0.71 26.50 -5.63
CA SER A 53 -1.84 26.79 -6.53
C SER A 53 -2.51 25.53 -7.07
N ALA A 54 -1.78 24.42 -7.20
CA ALA A 54 -2.34 23.14 -7.62
C ALA A 54 -3.49 22.63 -6.74
N TYR A 55 -3.55 22.99 -5.45
CA TYR A 55 -4.65 22.62 -4.54
C TYR A 55 -5.87 23.54 -4.65
N HIS A 56 -5.73 24.68 -5.32
CA HIS A 56 -6.75 25.73 -5.45
C HIS A 56 -7.32 25.82 -6.87
N MET A 57 -6.84 24.99 -7.80
CA MET A 57 -7.37 24.91 -9.16
C MET A 57 -8.58 24.00 -9.23
N ASP A 58 -9.70 24.52 -9.73
CA ASP A 58 -10.89 23.73 -10.04
C ASP A 58 -10.56 22.65 -11.08
N ASN A 59 -11.17 21.46 -10.95
CA ASN A 59 -10.92 20.24 -11.74
C ASN A 59 -9.54 19.57 -11.59
N ASN A 60 -8.73 19.94 -10.60
CA ASN A 60 -7.54 19.14 -10.27
C ASN A 60 -7.91 17.96 -9.36
N MET A 61 -7.44 16.75 -9.70
CA MET A 61 -7.61 15.55 -8.84
C MET A 61 -7.00 15.70 -7.44
N ARG A 62 -6.18 16.74 -7.22
CA ARG A 62 -5.54 17.05 -5.94
C ARG A 62 -6.28 18.09 -5.10
N GLY A 63 -7.33 18.72 -5.62
CA GLY A 63 -8.04 19.80 -4.91
C GLY A 63 -8.83 19.32 -3.69
N PHE A 64 -8.95 20.19 -2.68
CA PHE A 64 -9.82 19.95 -1.51
C PHE A 64 -11.31 19.87 -1.87
N SER A 65 -11.70 20.34 -3.05
CA SER A 65 -13.05 20.20 -3.61
C SER A 65 -13.52 18.75 -3.72
N ASN A 66 -12.60 17.79 -3.71
CA ASN A 66 -12.92 16.36 -3.79
C ASN A 66 -13.20 15.71 -2.43
N ALA A 67 -13.20 16.50 -1.33
CA ALA A 67 -13.57 16.02 0.00
C ALA A 67 -15.10 16.08 0.18
N ASP A 68 -15.74 14.91 0.30
CA ASP A 68 -17.18 14.78 0.52
C ASP A 68 -17.52 13.84 1.68
N PHE A 69 -18.04 14.43 2.76
CA PHE A 69 -18.48 13.70 3.96
C PHE A 69 -19.69 12.79 3.70
N HIS A 70 -20.52 13.07 2.69
CA HIS A 70 -21.65 12.21 2.35
C HIS A 70 -21.20 10.83 1.84
N THR A 71 -19.99 10.74 1.28
CA THR A 71 -19.42 9.47 0.82
C THR A 71 -18.82 8.62 1.92
N PHE A 72 -18.71 9.10 3.17
CA PHE A 72 -18.00 8.41 4.25
C PHE A 72 -18.41 6.94 4.41
N ASN A 73 -19.72 6.68 4.55
CA ASN A 73 -20.24 5.33 4.79
C ASN A 73 -20.04 4.41 3.58
N SER A 74 -20.25 4.95 2.36
CA SER A 74 -20.05 4.15 1.15
C SER A 74 -18.57 3.84 0.95
N THR A 75 -17.67 4.82 1.13
CA THR A 75 -16.21 4.61 1.04
C THR A 75 -15.72 3.59 2.06
N LEU A 76 -16.20 3.70 3.31
CA LEU A 76 -15.83 2.78 4.39
C LEU A 76 -16.16 1.32 4.04
N LEU A 77 -17.33 1.08 3.43
CA LEU A 77 -17.80 -0.25 3.05
C LEU A 77 -17.16 -0.78 1.76
N THR A 78 -16.70 0.10 0.86
CA THR A 78 -16.20 -0.30 -0.48
C THR A 78 -14.68 -0.20 -0.62
N GLU A 79 -14.17 0.90 -1.15
CA GLU A 79 -12.77 1.08 -1.54
C GLU A 79 -11.85 1.08 -0.32
N TRP A 80 -12.30 1.63 0.81
CA TRP A 80 -11.48 1.72 2.02
C TRP A 80 -11.26 0.34 2.64
N SER A 81 -12.32 -0.44 2.85
CA SER A 81 -12.23 -1.80 3.38
C SER A 81 -11.48 -2.70 2.42
N GLU A 82 -11.71 -2.58 1.12
CA GLU A 82 -11.00 -3.36 0.11
C GLU A 82 -9.50 -3.08 0.14
N LEU A 83 -9.11 -1.81 0.10
CA LEU A 83 -7.70 -1.48 0.05
C LEU A 83 -6.99 -1.70 1.40
N TYR A 84 -7.62 -1.36 2.53
CA TYR A 84 -7.00 -1.49 3.84
C TYR A 84 -7.04 -2.92 4.41
N VAL A 85 -8.07 -3.71 4.09
CA VAL A 85 -8.29 -5.02 4.71
C VAL A 85 -8.03 -6.15 3.72
N LYS A 86 -8.71 -6.18 2.56
CA LYS A 86 -8.55 -7.26 1.56
C LYS A 86 -7.11 -7.32 1.04
N HIS A 87 -6.52 -6.20 0.63
CA HIS A 87 -5.12 -6.20 0.15
C HIS A 87 -4.10 -6.47 1.25
N ASN A 88 -4.50 -6.41 2.53
CA ASN A 88 -3.66 -6.78 3.68
C ASN A 88 -4.05 -8.13 4.28
N ALA A 89 -4.76 -8.98 3.54
CA ALA A 89 -5.20 -10.28 4.05
C ALA A 89 -4.04 -11.11 4.62
N LEU A 90 -2.86 -11.08 3.99
CA LEU A 90 -1.66 -11.74 4.53
C LEU A 90 -1.26 -11.19 5.90
N LEU A 91 -1.23 -9.86 6.07
CA LEU A 91 -0.95 -9.24 7.38
C LEU A 91 -2.00 -9.63 8.42
N LEU A 92 -3.28 -9.69 8.05
CA LEU A 92 -4.34 -10.15 8.96
C LEU A 92 -4.08 -11.58 9.43
N VAL A 93 -3.74 -12.51 8.53
CA VAL A 93 -3.38 -13.89 8.87
C VAL A 93 -2.17 -13.94 9.81
N LEU A 94 -1.16 -13.10 9.57
CA LEU A 94 0.01 -13.01 10.46
C LEU A 94 -0.35 -12.45 11.84
N PHE A 95 -1.24 -11.45 11.91
CA PHE A 95 -1.79 -10.96 13.18
C PHE A 95 -2.59 -12.05 13.90
N SER A 96 -3.44 -12.81 13.20
CA SER A 96 -4.16 -13.96 13.77
C SER A 96 -3.21 -14.99 14.37
N THR A 97 -2.11 -15.26 13.67
CA THR A 97 -1.05 -16.14 14.14
C THR A 97 -0.37 -15.58 15.39
N ALA A 98 0.00 -14.31 15.39
CA ALA A 98 0.59 -13.65 16.56
C ALA A 98 -0.37 -13.65 17.76
N MET A 99 -1.65 -13.35 17.56
CA MET A 99 -2.68 -13.41 18.61
C MET A 99 -2.82 -14.81 19.20
N TYR A 100 -2.84 -15.84 18.34
CA TYR A 100 -2.91 -17.22 18.78
C TYR A 100 -1.68 -17.64 19.60
N LEU A 101 -0.48 -17.19 19.21
CA LEU A 101 0.77 -17.47 19.92
C LEU A 101 0.87 -16.72 21.26
N LEU A 102 0.31 -15.51 21.35
CA LEU A 102 0.28 -14.71 22.57
C LEU A 102 -0.80 -15.16 23.56
N SER A 103 -1.84 -15.85 23.09
CA SER A 103 -2.89 -16.38 23.95
C SER A 103 -2.35 -17.45 24.89
N LYS A 104 -2.54 -17.27 26.21
CA LYS A 104 -2.13 -18.22 27.24
C LYS A 104 -2.76 -19.61 27.05
N ASN A 105 -4.07 -19.62 26.79
CA ASN A 105 -4.84 -20.86 26.58
C ASN A 105 -5.21 -20.96 25.12
N LYS A 106 -4.78 -22.05 24.48
CA LYS A 106 -5.13 -22.39 23.10
C LYS A 106 -6.40 -23.23 23.12
N SER A 107 -7.46 -22.71 22.51
CA SER A 107 -8.72 -23.43 22.31
C SER A 107 -9.13 -23.35 20.84
N LEU A 108 -9.95 -24.30 20.42
CA LEU A 108 -10.52 -24.31 19.06
C LEU A 108 -11.37 -23.05 18.82
N GLU A 109 -12.14 -22.61 19.81
CA GLU A 109 -12.93 -21.37 19.73
C GLU A 109 -12.06 -20.13 19.44
N LYS A 110 -10.92 -19.98 20.10
CA LYS A 110 -9.99 -18.87 19.84
C LYS A 110 -9.33 -18.99 18.49
N LEU A 111 -9.00 -20.21 18.06
CA LEU A 111 -8.47 -20.45 16.73
C LEU A 111 -9.48 -19.98 15.68
N LEU A 112 -10.74 -20.39 15.80
CA LEU A 112 -11.81 -19.94 14.90
C LEU A 112 -12.00 -18.43 14.97
N LEU A 113 -12.11 -17.85 16.16
CA LEU A 113 -12.31 -16.42 16.36
C LEU A 113 -11.20 -15.58 15.71
N PHE A 114 -9.94 -15.99 15.84
CA PHE A 114 -8.82 -15.25 15.27
C PHE A 114 -8.71 -15.44 13.76
N PHE A 115 -8.94 -16.66 13.26
CA PHE A 115 -8.68 -16.98 11.86
C PHE A 115 -9.88 -16.81 10.93
N ILE A 116 -11.13 -16.79 11.41
CA ILE A 116 -12.31 -16.58 10.55
C ILE A 116 -12.25 -15.24 9.80
N PRO A 117 -12.04 -14.08 10.46
CA PRO A 117 -11.97 -12.81 9.74
C PRO A 117 -10.82 -12.79 8.72
N SER A 118 -9.61 -13.18 9.14
CA SER A 118 -8.44 -13.19 8.25
C SER A 118 -8.58 -14.18 7.09
N GLY A 119 -9.17 -15.36 7.35
CA GLY A 119 -9.39 -16.39 6.35
C GLY A 119 -10.41 -15.96 5.30
N TYR A 120 -11.49 -15.30 5.73
CA TYR A 120 -12.47 -14.72 4.82
C TYR A 120 -11.81 -13.71 3.85
N PHE A 121 -11.05 -12.73 4.37
CA PHE A 121 -10.38 -11.74 3.51
C PHE A 121 -9.28 -12.35 2.64
N MET A 122 -8.61 -13.40 3.12
CA MET A 122 -7.62 -14.14 2.31
C MET A 122 -8.27 -14.86 1.14
N LEU A 123 -9.41 -15.54 1.35
CA LEU A 123 -10.16 -16.16 0.26
C LEU A 123 -10.66 -15.10 -0.73
N ARG A 124 -11.17 -13.97 -0.22
CA ARG A 124 -11.60 -12.85 -1.08
C ARG A 124 -10.46 -12.33 -1.95
N TYR A 125 -9.26 -12.19 -1.38
CA TYR A 125 -8.05 -11.80 -2.11
C TYR A 125 -7.65 -12.84 -3.17
N LEU A 126 -7.58 -14.12 -2.81
CA LEU A 126 -7.14 -15.21 -3.70
C LEU A 126 -8.11 -15.43 -4.87
N PHE A 127 -9.41 -15.28 -4.65
CA PHE A 127 -10.42 -15.39 -5.71
C PHE A 127 -10.67 -14.06 -6.44
N ASN A 128 -9.90 -13.00 -6.12
CA ASN A 128 -10.02 -11.68 -6.70
C ASN A 128 -11.46 -11.13 -6.67
N ILE A 129 -12.19 -11.38 -5.57
CA ILE A 129 -13.57 -10.92 -5.41
C ILE A 129 -13.56 -9.46 -4.98
N SER A 130 -14.12 -8.60 -5.83
CA SER A 130 -14.14 -7.15 -5.63
C SER A 130 -15.42 -6.69 -4.92
N TRP A 131 -15.43 -5.51 -4.30
CA TRP A 131 -16.64 -5.02 -3.61
C TRP A 131 -17.80 -4.79 -4.59
N GLN A 132 -17.53 -4.49 -5.86
CA GLN A 132 -18.53 -4.29 -6.91
C GLN A 132 -19.36 -5.55 -7.18
N GLN A 133 -18.83 -6.73 -6.84
CA GLN A 133 -19.52 -8.01 -7.04
C GLN A 133 -20.37 -8.43 -5.83
N GLN A 134 -20.29 -7.69 -4.73
CA GLN A 134 -20.94 -8.04 -3.47
C GLN A 134 -22.18 -7.20 -3.20
N SER A 135 -23.15 -7.81 -2.51
CA SER A 135 -24.32 -7.08 -2.03
C SER A 135 -23.97 -6.25 -0.80
N ILE A 136 -24.74 -5.18 -0.56
CA ILE A 136 -24.57 -4.33 0.62
C ILE A 136 -24.63 -5.10 1.94
N VAL A 137 -25.44 -6.15 2.03
CA VAL A 137 -25.56 -7.00 3.22
C VAL A 137 -24.23 -7.70 3.52
N VAL A 138 -23.55 -8.19 2.48
CA VAL A 138 -22.23 -8.82 2.64
C VAL A 138 -21.20 -7.78 3.09
N LEU A 139 -21.18 -6.58 2.50
CA LEU A 139 -20.25 -5.51 2.90
C LEU A 139 -20.45 -5.07 4.36
N VAL A 140 -21.70 -5.01 4.84
CA VAL A 140 -21.98 -4.74 6.26
C VAL A 140 -21.48 -5.88 7.15
N PHE A 141 -21.63 -7.13 6.73
CA PHE A 141 -21.06 -8.27 7.46
C PHE A 141 -19.53 -8.24 7.47
N GLU A 142 -18.88 -7.85 6.37
CA GLU A 142 -17.43 -7.63 6.33
C GLU A 142 -17.00 -6.56 7.34
N LEU A 143 -17.74 -5.46 7.45
CA LEU A 143 -17.46 -4.43 8.46
C LEU A 143 -17.56 -5.00 9.89
N LEU A 144 -18.54 -5.85 10.17
CA LEU A 144 -18.66 -6.54 11.45
C LEU A 144 -17.47 -7.48 11.71
N LEU A 145 -16.99 -8.20 10.70
CA LEU A 145 -15.77 -9.02 10.80
C LEU A 145 -14.54 -8.18 11.10
N ILE A 146 -14.41 -7.00 10.47
CA ILE A 146 -13.31 -6.06 10.72
C ILE A 146 -13.37 -5.56 12.17
N ILE A 147 -14.54 -5.12 12.64
CA ILE A 147 -14.73 -4.65 14.02
C ILE A 147 -14.44 -5.78 15.01
N ASN A 148 -14.91 -6.99 14.75
CA ASN A 148 -14.63 -8.16 15.57
C ASN A 148 -13.12 -8.46 15.64
N PHE A 149 -12.43 -8.43 14.50
CA PHE A 149 -10.99 -8.63 14.43
C PHE A 149 -10.21 -7.56 15.22
N LEU A 150 -10.54 -6.29 15.03
CA LEU A 150 -9.90 -5.19 15.77
C LEU A 150 -10.17 -5.28 17.28
N GLY A 151 -11.41 -5.59 17.67
CA GLY A 151 -11.79 -5.77 19.07
C GLY A 151 -11.04 -6.92 19.72
N THR A 152 -10.95 -8.08 19.05
CA THR A 152 -10.20 -9.24 19.55
C THR A 152 -8.70 -8.95 19.63
N LEU A 153 -8.12 -8.26 18.64
CA LEU A 153 -6.73 -7.81 18.68
C LEU A 153 -6.45 -6.91 19.89
N ILE A 154 -7.30 -5.92 20.14
CA ILE A 154 -7.17 -5.03 21.31
C ILE A 154 -7.21 -5.83 22.61
N VAL A 155 -8.15 -6.75 22.75
CA VAL A 155 -8.28 -7.60 23.95
C VAL A 155 -7.05 -8.48 24.15
N VAL A 156 -6.58 -9.15 23.09
CA VAL A 156 -5.41 -10.05 23.16
C VAL A 156 -4.14 -9.27 23.55
N ILE A 157 -3.87 -8.13 22.90
CA ILE A 157 -2.72 -7.30 23.24
C ILE A 157 -2.84 -6.82 24.70
N SER A 158 -4.02 -6.35 25.12
CA SER A 158 -4.24 -5.84 26.47
C SER A 158 -4.03 -6.90 27.55
N GLN A 159 -4.51 -8.12 27.34
CA GLN A 159 -4.42 -9.24 28.30
C GLN A 159 -3.09 -10.02 28.25
N SER A 160 -2.29 -9.82 27.20
CA SER A 160 -0.98 -10.46 27.06
C SER A 160 0.01 -10.04 28.17
N GLN A 161 1.05 -10.84 28.39
CA GLN A 161 2.14 -10.53 29.33
C GLN A 161 3.21 -9.58 28.76
N ILE A 162 2.85 -8.80 27.73
CA ILE A 162 3.74 -7.83 27.10
C ILE A 162 3.97 -6.64 28.06
N PRO A 163 5.21 -6.10 28.18
CA PRO A 163 5.47 -4.87 28.91
C PRO A 163 4.64 -3.69 28.41
N PHE A 164 4.23 -2.80 29.31
CA PHE A 164 3.35 -1.67 28.98
C PHE A 164 3.92 -0.79 27.85
N SER A 165 5.23 -0.51 27.85
CA SER A 165 5.89 0.27 26.80
C SER A 165 5.71 -0.34 25.41
N SER A 166 5.73 -1.66 25.32
CA SER A 166 5.61 -2.40 24.07
C SER A 166 4.16 -2.51 23.61
N LYS A 167 3.21 -2.70 24.54
CA LYS A 167 1.77 -2.57 24.24
C LYS A 167 1.47 -1.18 23.68
N ARG A 168 1.99 -0.14 24.32
CA ARG A 168 1.85 1.25 23.87
C ARG A 168 2.38 1.42 22.45
N ARG A 169 3.58 0.93 22.15
CA ARG A 169 4.14 0.95 20.77
C ARG A 169 3.26 0.23 19.75
N SER A 170 2.82 -1.00 20.06
CA SER A 170 1.93 -1.76 19.16
C SER A 170 0.64 -0.99 18.87
N PHE A 171 -0.01 -0.45 19.90
CA PHE A 171 -1.22 0.36 19.73
C PHE A 171 -0.94 1.65 18.96
N SER A 172 0.15 2.35 19.26
CA SER A 172 0.55 3.55 18.52
C SER A 172 0.71 3.25 17.03
N TYR A 173 1.41 2.17 16.66
CA TYR A 173 1.58 1.79 15.27
C TYR A 173 0.26 1.42 14.57
N ILE A 174 -0.64 0.69 15.24
CA ILE A 174 -1.98 0.38 14.69
C ILE A 174 -2.80 1.66 14.49
N ILE A 175 -2.79 2.58 15.46
CA ILE A 175 -3.51 3.85 15.37
C ILE A 175 -2.92 4.72 14.26
N ILE A 176 -1.60 4.84 14.18
CA ILE A 176 -0.92 5.60 13.11
C ILE A 176 -1.31 5.03 11.73
N SER A 177 -1.32 3.71 11.58
CA SER A 177 -1.77 3.05 10.34
C SER A 177 -3.18 3.49 9.94
N LEU A 178 -4.13 3.51 10.88
CA LEU A 178 -5.50 3.94 10.63
C LEU A 178 -5.58 5.44 10.29
N LEU A 179 -4.83 6.29 10.99
CA LEU A 179 -4.82 7.73 10.76
C LEU A 179 -4.24 8.11 9.39
N LEU A 180 -3.26 7.35 8.88
CA LEU A 180 -2.66 7.56 7.57
C LEU A 180 -3.64 7.40 6.40
N ILE A 181 -4.73 6.67 6.62
CA ILE A 181 -5.73 6.36 5.59
C ILE A 181 -7.11 6.94 5.89
N ALA A 182 -7.30 7.49 7.10
CA ALA A 182 -8.56 8.11 7.50
C ALA A 182 -9.01 9.24 6.55
N PRO A 183 -8.13 10.12 6.01
CA PRO A 183 -8.55 11.16 5.08
C PRO A 183 -9.23 10.61 3.81
N PHE A 184 -8.87 9.40 3.38
CA PHE A 184 -9.44 8.76 2.19
C PHE A 184 -10.87 8.26 2.39
N LEU A 185 -11.41 8.31 3.62
CA LEU A 185 -12.85 8.06 3.83
C LEU A 185 -13.72 9.13 3.18
N ILE A 186 -13.18 10.35 3.00
CA ILE A 186 -13.90 11.49 2.42
C ILE A 186 -13.23 12.07 1.18
N VAL A 187 -11.94 11.79 0.94
CA VAL A 187 -11.19 12.30 -0.23
C VAL A 187 -11.06 11.22 -1.31
N ARG A 188 -11.48 11.54 -2.54
CA ARG A 188 -11.38 10.65 -3.71
C ARG A 188 -10.84 11.39 -4.96
N PRO A 189 -10.31 10.68 -5.97
CA PRO A 189 -9.95 9.26 -5.97
C PRO A 189 -8.61 9.01 -5.27
N TYR A 190 -8.40 7.80 -4.74
CA TYR A 190 -7.12 7.38 -4.17
C TYR A 190 -6.77 5.96 -4.61
N GLY A 191 -5.47 5.67 -4.71
CA GLY A 191 -4.98 4.39 -5.19
C GLY A 191 -4.18 3.60 -4.15
N PRO A 192 -3.84 2.33 -4.44
CA PRO A 192 -3.11 1.44 -3.51
C PRO A 192 -1.80 2.03 -2.97
N ARG A 193 -1.10 2.85 -3.77
CA ARG A 193 0.17 3.49 -3.37
C ARG A 193 0.06 4.33 -2.10
N ASN A 194 -1.11 4.92 -1.85
CA ASN A 194 -1.31 5.85 -0.74
C ASN A 194 -1.41 5.14 0.62
N ILE A 195 -1.53 3.80 0.61
CA ILE A 195 -1.79 2.96 1.79
C ILE A 195 -0.52 2.20 2.19
N LEU A 196 0.52 2.21 1.35
CA LEU A 196 1.80 1.56 1.60
C LEU A 196 2.40 1.93 2.97
N THR A 197 2.36 3.21 3.34
CA THR A 197 2.89 3.67 4.63
C THR A 197 2.14 3.06 5.81
N SER A 198 0.82 2.89 5.68
CA SER A 198 0.00 2.21 6.68
C SER A 198 0.44 0.75 6.85
N TYR A 199 0.82 0.06 5.76
CA TYR A 199 1.30 -1.33 5.81
C TYR A 199 2.60 -1.45 6.59
N VAL A 200 3.51 -0.49 6.43
CA VAL A 200 4.76 -0.44 7.19
C VAL A 200 4.47 -0.37 8.69
N PHE A 201 3.55 0.50 9.11
CA PHE A 201 3.17 0.61 10.53
C PHE A 201 2.47 -0.65 11.05
N LEU A 202 1.60 -1.28 10.27
CA LEU A 202 1.04 -2.59 10.63
C LEU A 202 2.12 -3.66 10.77
N GLY A 203 3.11 -3.70 9.87
CA GLY A 203 4.26 -4.59 9.97
C GLY A 203 5.10 -4.35 11.24
N LEU A 204 5.35 -3.08 11.59
CA LEU A 204 6.04 -2.71 12.83
C LEU A 204 5.25 -3.15 14.08
N ALA A 205 3.93 -2.97 14.07
CA ALA A 205 3.06 -3.46 15.14
C ALA A 205 3.14 -4.99 15.27
N LEU A 206 3.09 -5.71 14.15
CA LEU A 206 3.23 -7.16 14.12
C LEU A 206 4.59 -7.62 14.67
N PHE A 207 5.70 -7.01 14.24
CA PHE A 207 7.04 -7.34 14.74
C PHE A 207 7.18 -7.08 16.25
N GLU A 208 6.61 -5.97 16.74
CA GLU A 208 6.61 -5.66 18.17
C GLU A 208 5.87 -6.75 18.97
N LEU A 209 4.77 -7.30 18.44
CA LEU A 209 4.04 -8.41 19.06
C LEU A 209 4.81 -9.74 18.97
N LEU A 210 5.39 -10.04 17.80
CA LEU A 210 6.12 -11.29 17.56
C LEU A 210 7.33 -11.45 18.50
N ARG A 211 7.97 -10.34 18.92
CA ARG A 211 9.07 -10.36 19.91
C ARG A 211 8.69 -11.02 21.24
N TYR A 212 7.41 -11.02 21.59
CA TYR A 212 6.90 -11.61 22.82
C TYR A 212 6.25 -12.98 22.64
N THR A 213 6.30 -13.53 21.43
CA THR A 213 5.94 -14.92 21.20
C THR A 213 7.08 -15.85 21.60
N LYS A 214 6.80 -17.15 21.73
CA LYS A 214 7.81 -18.17 22.05
C LYS A 214 8.70 -18.55 20.85
N ILE A 215 8.57 -17.87 19.71
CA ILE A 215 9.33 -18.19 18.50
C ILE A 215 10.73 -17.57 18.60
N ASP A 216 11.76 -18.40 18.47
CA ASP A 216 13.14 -17.92 18.39
C ASP A 216 13.51 -17.50 16.96
N PHE A 217 13.32 -16.21 16.69
CA PHE A 217 13.78 -15.58 15.45
C PHE A 217 15.30 -15.29 15.44
N THR A 218 16.00 -15.46 16.56
CA THR A 218 17.43 -15.13 16.68
C THR A 218 18.35 -16.30 16.34
N SER A 219 17.79 -17.51 16.23
CA SER A 219 18.52 -18.72 15.85
C SER A 219 19.29 -18.55 14.54
N ARG A 220 20.45 -19.21 14.44
CA ARG A 220 21.29 -19.18 13.24
C ARG A 220 20.54 -19.67 12.00
N TRP A 221 19.70 -20.68 12.16
CA TRP A 221 18.88 -21.23 11.06
C TRP A 221 17.80 -20.25 10.62
N SER A 222 17.09 -19.61 11.56
CA SER A 222 16.10 -18.58 11.24
C SER A 222 16.70 -17.45 10.40
N LYS A 223 17.91 -16.98 10.78
CA LYS A 223 18.64 -15.96 10.02
C LYS A 223 19.05 -16.42 8.62
N LYS A 224 19.54 -17.66 8.48
CA LYS A 224 19.91 -18.23 7.17
C LYS A 224 18.69 -18.36 6.25
N ILE A 225 17.58 -18.90 6.76
CA ILE A 225 16.34 -19.04 5.99
C ILE A 225 15.82 -17.67 5.56
N ALA A 226 15.80 -16.69 6.47
CA ALA A 226 15.40 -15.32 6.15
C ALA A 226 16.31 -14.69 5.08
N LEU A 227 17.63 -14.87 5.18
CA LEU A 227 18.57 -14.36 4.19
C LEU A 227 18.35 -15.01 2.81
N ILE A 228 18.16 -16.33 2.75
CA ILE A 228 17.86 -17.03 1.49
C ILE A 228 16.56 -16.51 0.89
N LEU A 229 15.51 -16.37 1.69
CA LEU A 229 14.22 -15.85 1.23
C LEU A 229 14.33 -14.42 0.71
N VAL A 230 15.04 -13.54 1.42
CA VAL A 230 15.31 -12.17 0.96
C VAL A 230 16.13 -12.16 -0.33
N ALA A 231 17.15 -13.02 -0.44
CA ALA A 231 17.95 -13.14 -1.65
C ALA A 231 17.11 -13.62 -2.85
N CYS A 232 16.29 -14.65 -2.67
CA CYS A 232 15.38 -15.15 -3.71
C CYS A 232 14.38 -14.08 -4.15
N LEU A 233 13.75 -13.37 -3.20
CA LEU A 233 12.83 -12.28 -3.53
C LEU A 233 13.53 -11.12 -4.25
N THR A 234 14.72 -10.77 -3.80
CA THR A 234 15.51 -9.69 -4.42
C THR A 234 15.88 -10.05 -5.85
N LEU A 235 16.39 -11.27 -6.07
CA LEU A 235 16.72 -11.77 -7.42
C LEU A 235 15.48 -11.80 -8.31
N PHE A 236 14.37 -12.36 -7.82
CA PHE A 236 13.11 -12.38 -8.56
C PHE A 236 12.68 -10.98 -9.02
N PHE A 237 12.67 -9.98 -8.12
CA PHE A 237 12.29 -8.62 -8.51
C PHE A 237 13.34 -7.94 -9.40
N LEU A 238 14.64 -8.19 -9.17
CA LEU A 238 15.71 -7.68 -10.04
C LEU A 238 15.57 -8.23 -11.46
N ASP A 239 15.23 -9.51 -11.61
CA ASP A 239 15.04 -10.14 -12.91
C ASP A 239 13.85 -9.51 -13.64
N LEU A 240 12.69 -9.39 -12.98
CA LEU A 240 11.50 -8.76 -13.59
C LEU A 240 11.76 -7.32 -14.05
N HIS A 241 12.39 -6.50 -13.19
CA HIS A 241 12.71 -5.11 -13.54
C HIS A 241 13.83 -5.02 -14.58
N GLY A 242 14.81 -5.91 -14.51
CA GLY A 242 15.93 -5.98 -15.45
C GLY A 242 15.47 -6.33 -16.85
N ILE A 243 14.62 -7.35 -16.99
CA ILE A 243 14.02 -7.73 -18.28
C ILE A 243 13.16 -6.58 -18.83
N ASN A 244 12.26 -6.01 -18.02
CA ASN A 244 11.48 -4.85 -18.45
C ASN A 244 12.39 -3.69 -18.91
N LYS A 245 13.49 -3.41 -18.21
CA LYS A 245 14.40 -2.33 -18.59
C LYS A 245 15.17 -2.62 -19.88
N PHE A 246 15.55 -3.87 -20.08
CA PHE A 246 16.20 -4.32 -21.31
C PHE A 246 15.27 -4.15 -22.51
N GLU A 247 14.05 -4.69 -22.42
CA GLU A 247 13.01 -4.59 -23.46
C GLU A 247 12.59 -3.13 -23.72
N ASP A 248 12.44 -2.34 -22.66
CA ASP A 248 12.15 -0.91 -22.77
C ASP A 248 13.25 -0.17 -23.55
N SER A 249 14.52 -0.51 -23.30
CA SER A 249 15.63 0.13 -24.01
C SER A 249 15.64 -0.25 -25.50
N GLN A 250 15.28 -1.50 -25.83
CA GLN A 250 15.18 -1.97 -27.22
C GLN A 250 14.04 -1.29 -27.97
N ARG A 251 12.82 -1.28 -27.41
CA ARG A 251 11.65 -0.66 -28.06
C ARG A 251 11.84 0.85 -28.26
N ILE A 252 12.47 1.55 -27.31
CA ILE A 252 12.74 3.00 -27.45
C ILE A 252 13.80 3.26 -28.52
N ALA A 253 14.79 2.38 -28.68
CA ALA A 253 15.78 2.51 -29.76
C ALA A 253 15.12 2.30 -31.15
N GLN A 254 14.28 1.28 -31.28
CA GLN A 254 13.49 1.00 -32.50
C GLN A 254 12.57 2.18 -32.84
N LEU A 255 11.81 2.65 -31.85
CA LEU A 255 10.91 3.78 -32.01
C LEU A 255 11.64 5.02 -32.52
N LYS A 256 12.82 5.34 -31.97
CA LYS A 256 13.62 6.49 -32.45
C LYS A 256 14.09 6.30 -33.88
N GLN A 257 14.39 5.07 -34.28
CA GLN A 257 14.79 4.76 -35.66
C GLN A 257 13.62 4.96 -36.63
N GLU A 258 12.43 4.46 -36.30
CA GLU A 258 11.21 4.58 -37.12
C GLU A 258 10.75 6.04 -37.27
N VAL A 259 10.78 6.81 -36.17
CA VAL A 259 10.47 8.24 -36.21
C VAL A 259 11.47 9.00 -37.09
N ASN A 260 12.77 8.66 -37.01
CA ASN A 260 13.80 9.29 -37.84
C ASN A 260 13.69 8.91 -39.34
N SER A 261 13.10 7.76 -39.67
CA SER A 261 12.79 7.40 -41.06
C SER A 261 11.53 8.09 -41.60
N GLY A 262 10.82 8.86 -40.77
CA GLY A 262 9.63 9.62 -41.16
C GLY A 262 8.33 8.85 -41.04
N GLU A 263 8.30 7.74 -40.29
CA GLU A 263 7.07 7.00 -40.04
C GLU A 263 6.15 7.80 -39.10
N GLU A 264 4.89 8.00 -39.51
CA GLU A 264 3.88 8.71 -38.72
C GLU A 264 3.20 7.78 -37.70
N GLU A 265 3.18 6.48 -37.97
CA GLU A 265 2.64 5.43 -37.10
C GLU A 265 3.73 4.43 -36.76
N VAL A 266 4.00 4.27 -35.46
CA VAL A 266 5.12 3.49 -34.93
C VAL A 266 4.59 2.39 -34.03
N GLU A 267 5.15 1.19 -34.17
CA GLU A 267 4.79 0.05 -33.33
C GLU A 267 5.44 0.18 -31.93
N LEU A 268 4.63 0.20 -30.88
CA LEU A 268 5.11 0.21 -29.50
C LEU A 268 4.75 -1.11 -28.82
N LYS A 269 5.76 -1.95 -28.58
CA LYS A 269 5.60 -3.23 -27.89
C LYS A 269 5.35 -3.02 -26.40
N ARG A 270 4.33 -3.72 -25.87
CA ARG A 270 4.09 -3.87 -24.44
C ARG A 270 5.28 -4.56 -23.76
N LEU A 271 5.49 -4.25 -22.48
CA LEU A 271 6.53 -4.92 -21.69
C LEU A 271 6.04 -6.29 -21.19
N PRO A 272 6.95 -7.27 -20.97
CA PRO A 272 6.57 -8.60 -20.50
C PRO A 272 5.92 -8.57 -19.11
N TYR A 273 6.40 -7.70 -18.22
CA TYR A 273 5.94 -7.62 -16.83
C TYR A 273 5.32 -6.26 -16.52
N GLU A 274 4.31 -5.83 -17.28
CA GLU A 274 3.68 -4.52 -17.05
C GLU A 274 3.02 -4.36 -15.68
N PHE A 275 2.58 -5.46 -15.07
CA PHE A 275 1.90 -5.44 -13.77
C PHE A 275 2.79 -4.95 -12.61
N ILE A 276 4.12 -4.86 -12.78
CA ILE A 276 5.03 -4.39 -11.73
C ILE A 276 5.11 -2.86 -11.62
N GLY A 277 4.58 -2.13 -12.60
CA GLY A 277 4.64 -0.67 -12.65
C GLY A 277 3.33 -0.04 -13.12
N HIS A 278 3.19 1.24 -12.85
CA HIS A 278 2.02 2.00 -13.29
C HIS A 278 2.28 2.62 -14.66
N ASP A 279 1.37 2.39 -15.62
CA ASP A 279 1.44 2.93 -16.98
C ASP A 279 2.81 2.76 -17.67
N LEU A 280 3.41 1.57 -17.57
CA LEU A 280 4.70 1.29 -18.21
C LEU A 280 4.63 1.31 -19.75
N THR A 281 3.44 1.09 -20.30
CA THR A 281 3.12 1.27 -21.73
C THR A 281 1.78 2.03 -21.80
N PRO A 282 1.80 3.36 -21.66
CA PRO A 282 0.58 4.16 -21.62
C PRO A 282 -0.17 4.09 -22.97
N PRO A 283 -1.52 4.10 -22.96
CA PRO A 283 -2.31 4.20 -24.18
C PRO A 283 -1.98 5.45 -24.98
N ASP A 284 -2.06 5.38 -26.30
CA ASP A 284 -1.90 6.56 -27.16
C ASP A 284 -3.01 7.60 -26.88
N GLY A 285 -2.66 8.88 -26.95
CA GLY A 285 -3.55 10.00 -26.59
C GLY A 285 -3.86 10.13 -25.09
N SER A 286 -3.26 9.32 -24.23
CA SER A 286 -3.34 9.52 -22.78
C SER A 286 -2.33 10.58 -22.32
N VAL A 287 -2.63 11.27 -21.22
CA VAL A 287 -1.72 12.26 -20.61
C VAL A 287 -0.34 11.67 -20.30
N GLN A 288 -0.28 10.38 -19.95
CA GLN A 288 1.00 9.71 -19.69
C GLN A 288 1.72 9.33 -20.98
N GLY A 289 0.99 8.97 -22.04
CA GLY A 289 1.52 8.77 -23.38
C GLY A 289 2.18 10.04 -23.92
N ASP A 290 1.49 11.19 -23.83
CA ASP A 290 2.03 12.48 -24.25
C ASP A 290 3.30 12.85 -23.48
N ARG A 291 3.31 12.59 -22.16
CA ARG A 291 4.52 12.78 -21.33
C ARG A 291 5.66 11.87 -21.73
N GLN A 292 5.37 10.62 -22.10
CA GLN A 292 6.38 9.69 -22.58
C GLN A 292 6.95 10.15 -23.93
N LYS A 293 6.11 10.61 -24.86
CA LYS A 293 6.53 11.22 -26.13
C LYS A 293 7.46 12.40 -25.88
N MET A 294 7.05 13.35 -25.04
CA MET A 294 7.89 14.49 -24.67
C MET A 294 9.21 14.07 -23.98
N HIS A 295 9.18 13.09 -23.08
CA HIS A 295 10.37 12.61 -22.38
C HIS A 295 11.42 12.04 -23.33
N HIS A 296 10.99 11.38 -24.41
CA HIS A 296 11.87 10.77 -25.40
C HIS A 296 12.11 11.66 -26.64
N ASN A 297 11.62 12.91 -26.64
CA ASN A 297 11.68 13.86 -27.76
C ASN A 297 11.01 13.35 -29.05
N ILE A 298 9.85 12.73 -28.91
CA ILE A 298 9.01 12.25 -30.02
C ILE A 298 7.89 13.27 -30.23
N SER A 299 7.49 13.49 -31.48
CA SER A 299 6.35 14.37 -31.80
C SER A 299 5.07 13.86 -31.13
N LEU A 300 4.24 14.78 -30.64
CA LEU A 300 2.92 14.43 -30.10
C LEU A 300 2.01 13.84 -31.19
N ASP A 301 2.23 14.21 -32.44
CA ASP A 301 1.45 13.76 -33.61
C ASP A 301 1.77 12.30 -34.03
N THR A 302 2.92 11.75 -33.60
CA THR A 302 3.29 10.35 -33.86
C THR A 302 2.28 9.43 -33.21
N ARG A 303 1.66 8.53 -33.98
CA ARG A 303 0.67 7.57 -33.47
C ARG A 303 1.37 6.31 -32.98
N PHE A 304 0.99 5.82 -31.81
CA PHE A 304 1.51 4.57 -31.26
C PHE A 304 0.53 3.44 -31.51
N ASN A 305 0.94 2.47 -32.33
CA ASN A 305 0.23 1.21 -32.46
C ASN A 305 0.74 0.24 -31.39
N ILE A 306 -0.03 0.05 -30.31
CA ILE A 306 0.39 -0.77 -29.17
C ILE A 306 0.13 -2.24 -29.46
N VAL A 307 1.20 -3.02 -29.53
CA VAL A 307 1.14 -4.48 -29.73
C VAL A 307 1.52 -5.24 -28.47
N ASN A 308 1.00 -6.45 -28.33
CA ASN A 308 1.32 -7.31 -27.19
C ASN A 308 2.80 -7.73 -27.20
N TYR A 309 3.35 -7.99 -26.01
CA TYR A 309 4.67 -8.57 -25.89
C TYR A 309 4.70 -9.96 -26.52
N HIS A 310 5.75 -10.23 -27.30
CA HIS A 310 5.98 -11.50 -27.93
C HIS A 310 7.48 -11.78 -28.03
N ASP A 311 7.92 -12.92 -27.49
CA ASP A 311 9.30 -13.35 -27.53
C ASP A 311 9.50 -14.45 -28.58
N SER A 312 10.02 -14.05 -29.74
CA SER A 312 10.31 -14.96 -30.85
C SER A 312 11.35 -16.05 -30.53
N SER A 313 12.13 -15.90 -29.45
CA SER A 313 13.08 -16.93 -29.03
C SER A 313 12.38 -18.13 -28.38
N LEU A 314 11.24 -17.90 -27.72
CA LEU A 314 10.42 -18.95 -27.13
C LEU A 314 9.79 -19.82 -28.22
N ASP A 315 9.28 -19.20 -29.29
CA ASP A 315 8.71 -19.92 -30.42
C ASP A 315 9.75 -20.86 -31.06
N ARG A 316 10.97 -20.37 -31.28
CA ARG A 316 12.07 -21.19 -31.82
C ARG A 316 12.45 -22.35 -30.91
N LEU A 317 12.35 -22.20 -29.59
CA LEU A 317 12.60 -23.30 -28.67
C LEU A 317 11.50 -24.37 -28.78
N LEU A 318 10.24 -23.95 -28.84
CA LEU A 318 9.10 -24.85 -28.95
C LEU A 318 9.02 -25.55 -30.32
N GLU A 319 9.46 -24.89 -31.39
CA GLU A 319 9.58 -25.47 -32.74
C GLU A 319 10.69 -26.52 -32.83
N ASN A 320 11.78 -26.37 -32.06
CA ASN A 320 12.88 -27.34 -32.04
C ASN A 320 12.58 -28.60 -31.18
N GLU A 321 11.48 -28.59 -30.41
CA GLU A 321 11.00 -29.75 -29.63
C GLU A 321 9.95 -30.59 -30.38
N GLN A 322 9.53 -30.19 -31.59
CA GLN A 322 8.62 -30.92 -32.49
C GLN A 322 9.39 -31.71 -33.57
#